data_AF-A0A924SS48-F1
#
_entry.id   AF-A0A924SS48-F1
#
_cell.length_a   1.000
_cell.length_b   1.000
_cell.length_c   1.000
_cell.angle_alpha   90.00
_cell.angle_beta   90.00
_cell.angle_gamma   90.00
#
_symmetry.space_group_name_H-M   'P 1'
#
loop_
_entity.id
_entity.type
_entity.pdbx_description
1 polymer ?
#
loop_
_entity_poly.entity_id
_entity_poly.type
_entity_poly.pdbx_seq_one_letter_code
_entity_poly.pdbx_strand_id
1 'polypeptide(L)' 'MKLSRFILTHMDQILGEWEAFARSLSPLTTAMPEADLQDHARQMLNDIAADMETSENEQQKKDKS' A
#
# COMPACT_ATOMS: atom_id res chain seq x y z
N MET A 1 17.38 -3.79 -0.77
CA MET A 1 16.02 -4.01 -1.30
C MET A 1 15.23 -2.74 -1.00
N LYS A 2 14.56 -2.14 -1.99
CA LYS A 2 13.77 -0.92 -1.79
C LYS A 2 12.39 -1.28 -1.25
N LEU A 3 11.89 -0.52 -0.27
CA LEU A 3 10.59 -0.77 0.35
C LEU A 3 9.43 -0.62 -0.65
N SER A 4 9.54 0.34 -1.58
CA SER A 4 8.59 0.48 -2.70
C SER A 4 8.44 -0.81 -3.52
N ARG A 5 9.58 -1.42 -3.89
CA ARG A 5 9.61 -2.69 -4.64
C ARG A 5 8.98 -3.84 -3.85
N PHE A 6 9.21 -3.88 -2.54
CA PHE A 6 8.60 -4.88 -1.66
C PHE A 6 7.07 -4.73 -1.62
N ILE A 7 6.57 -3.52 -1.43
CA ILE A 7 5.12 -3.23 -1.40
C ILE A 7 4.46 -3.65 -2.72
N LEU A 8 5.04 -3.30 -3.86
CA LEU A 8 4.50 -3.66 -5.18
C LEU A 8 4.55 -5.16 -5.46
N THR A 9 5.59 -5.85 -4.99
CA THR A 9 5.76 -7.30 -5.22
C THR A 9 4.82 -8.14 -4.35
N HIS A 10 4.53 -7.65 -3.14
CA HIS A 10 3.71 -8.36 -2.15
C HIS A 10 2.31 -7.73 -1.97
N MET A 11 1.84 -6.94 -2.94
CA MET A 11 0.60 -6.16 -2.86
C MET A 11 -0.60 -7.01 -2.43
N ASP A 12 -0.85 -8.12 -3.12
CA ASP A 12 -2.02 -8.97 -2.82
C ASP A 12 -1.91 -9.63 -1.43
N GLN A 13 -0.69 -9.95 -0.99
CA GLN A 13 -0.45 -10.52 0.35
C GLN A 13 -0.69 -9.48 1.45
N ILE A 14 -0.19 -8.25 1.26
CA ILE A 14 -0.40 -7.14 2.20
C ILE A 14 -1.89 -6.81 2.31
N LEU A 15 -2.60 -6.77 1.19
CA LEU A 15 -4.04 -6.51 1.16
C LEU A 15 -4.85 -7.63 1.84
N GLY A 16 -4.48 -8.89 1.63
CA GLY A 16 -5.15 -10.03 2.27
C GLY A 16 -4.98 -10.03 3.80
N GLU A 17 -3.78 -9.71 4.30
CA GLU A 17 -3.55 -9.57 5.75
C GLU A 17 -4.30 -8.37 6.33
N TRP A 18 -4.37 -7.26 5.59
CA TRP A 18 -5.11 -6.07 6.01
C TRP A 18 -6.62 -6.31 6.05
N GLU A 19 -7.17 -7.06 5.09
CA GLU A 19 -8.56 -7.51 5.06
C GLU A 19 -8.87 -8.46 6.24
N ALA A 20 -8.01 -9.45 6.48
CA ALA A 20 -8.15 -10.37 7.62
C ALA A 20 -8.15 -9.61 8.96
N PHE A 21 -7.31 -8.60 9.08
CA PHE A 21 -7.28 -7.73 10.24
C PHE A 21 -8.56 -6.87 10.36
N ALA A 22 -9.02 -6.27 9.27
CA ALA A 22 -10.26 -5.49 9.25
C ALA A 22 -11.48 -6.34 9.68
N ARG A 23 -11.58 -7.59 9.19
CA ARG A 23 -12.58 -8.56 9.65
C ARG A 23 -12.49 -8.88 11.14
N SER A 24 -11.26 -8.92 11.69
CA SER A 24 -11.05 -9.19 13.11
C SER A 24 -11.53 -8.03 14.02
N LEU A 25 -11.55 -6.81 13.49
CA LEU A 25 -11.92 -5.60 14.25
C LEU A 25 -13.42 -5.30 14.24
N SER A 26 -14.19 -5.90 13.32
CA SER A 26 -15.61 -5.58 13.23
C SER A 26 -16.46 -6.74 12.73
N PRO A 27 -17.32 -7.31 13.60
CA PRO A 27 -18.45 -8.14 13.17
C PRO A 27 -19.58 -7.34 12.50
N LEU A 28 -19.48 -6.00 12.41
CA LEU A 28 -20.60 -5.08 12.17
C LEU A 28 -20.48 -4.26 10.87
N THR A 29 -19.48 -4.49 10.02
CA THR A 29 -19.33 -3.75 8.75
C THR A 29 -20.27 -4.30 7.67
N THR A 30 -21.57 -4.14 7.89
CA THR A 30 -22.62 -4.36 6.87
C THR A 30 -22.65 -3.22 5.84
N ALA A 31 -21.76 -2.22 5.94
CA ALA A 31 -21.91 -0.93 5.26
C ALA A 31 -20.98 -0.69 4.06
N MET A 32 -19.89 -1.44 3.89
CA MET A 32 -19.01 -1.32 2.72
C MET A 32 -18.68 -2.70 2.16
N PRO A 33 -18.86 -2.93 0.85
CA PRO A 33 -18.33 -4.11 0.19
C PRO A 33 -16.83 -4.21 0.48
N GLU A 34 -16.39 -5.36 0.96
CA GLU A 34 -14.99 -5.62 1.29
C GLU A 34 -14.05 -5.40 0.09
N ALA A 35 -14.58 -5.59 -1.12
CA ALA A 35 -13.92 -5.24 -2.38
C ALA A 35 -13.57 -3.75 -2.49
N ASP A 36 -14.47 -2.85 -2.03
CA ASP A 36 -14.22 -1.40 -2.10
C ASP A 36 -13.10 -0.98 -1.15
N LEU A 37 -12.97 -1.65 0.01
CA LEU A 37 -11.87 -1.41 0.95
C LEU A 37 -10.53 -1.90 0.39
N GLN A 38 -10.54 -3.08 -0.23
CA GLN A 38 -9.34 -3.66 -0.84
C GLN A 38 -8.83 -2.81 -2.01
N ASP A 39 -9.74 -2.32 -2.87
CA ASP A 39 -9.39 -1.45 -4.00
C ASP A 39 -8.85 -0.09 -3.52
N HIS A 40 -9.45 0.51 -2.49
CA HIS A 40 -8.94 1.75 -1.90
C HIS A 40 -7.54 1.56 -1.29
N ALA A 41 -7.33 0.48 -0.54
CA ALA A 41 -6.02 0.21 0.04
C ALA A 41 -4.95 -0.07 -1.02
N ARG A 42 -5.32 -0.77 -2.10
CA ARG A 42 -4.44 -0.99 -3.25
C ARG A 42 -4.01 0.35 -3.86
N GLN A 43 -4.94 1.28 -4.03
CA GLN A 43 -4.65 2.59 -4.60
C GLN A 43 -3.70 3.39 -3.68
N MET A 44 -3.98 3.42 -2.37
CA MET A 44 -3.10 4.09 -1.40
C MET A 44 -1.68 3.50 -1.39
N LEU A 45 -1.54 2.18 -1.41
CA LEU A 45 -0.22 1.52 -1.41
C LEU A 45 0.56 1.78 -2.69
N ASN A 46 -0.11 1.88 -3.84
CA ASN A 46 0.53 2.27 -5.09
C ASN A 46 1.05 3.71 -5.05
N ASP A 47 0.24 4.65 -4.56
CA ASP A 47 0.62 6.05 -4.44
C ASP A 47 1.82 6.21 -3.50
N ILE A 48 1.81 5.52 -2.35
CA ILE A 48 2.94 5.48 -1.42
C ILE A 48 4.19 4.90 -2.10
N ALA A 49 4.07 3.76 -2.79
CA ALA A 49 5.22 3.15 -3.46
C ALA A 49 5.81 4.06 -4.54
N ALA A 50 4.98 4.79 -5.29
CA ALA A 50 5.39 5.75 -6.31
C ALA A 50 6.06 7.00 -5.69
N ASP A 51 5.52 7.52 -4.59
CA ASP A 51 6.13 8.63 -3.85
C ASP A 51 7.50 8.25 -3.29
N MET A 52 7.65 7.03 -2.77
CA MET A 52 8.93 6.52 -2.28
C MET A 52 9.98 6.39 -3.39
N GLU A 53 9.59 5.95 -4.60
CA GLU A 53 10.53 5.95 -5.74
C GLU A 53 10.88 7.37 -6.23
N THR A 54 9.93 8.30 -6.14
CA THR A 54 10.14 9.69 -6.55
C THR A 54 11.06 10.43 -5.57
N SER A 55 10.82 10.30 -4.27
CA SER A 55 11.64 10.87 -3.21
C SER A 55 13.09 10.37 -3.27
N GLU A 56 13.29 9.05 -3.42
CA GLU A 56 14.65 8.51 -3.57
C GLU A 56 15.38 9.08 -4.80
N ASN A 57 14.69 9.30 -5.92
CA ASN A 57 15.29 9.94 -7.09
C ASN A 57 15.67 11.42 -6.85
N GLU A 58 14.89 12.16 -6.06
CA GLU A 58 15.21 13.55 -5.71
C GLU A 58 16.40 13.65 -4.76
N GLN A 59 16.47 12.79 -3.74
CA GLN A 59 17.64 12.70 -2.87
C GLN A 59 18.90 12.29 -3.66
N GLN A 60 18.81 11.29 -4.55
CA GLN A 60 19.93 10.84 -5.37
C GLN A 60 20.40 11.90 -6.40
N LYS A 61 19.53 12.82 -6.84
CA LYS A 61 19.90 13.96 -7.68
C LYS A 61 20.65 15.05 -6.91
N LYS A 62 20.30 15.30 -5.65
CA LYS A 62 20.96 16.33 -4.82
C LYS A 62 22.38 15.95 -4.42
N ASP A 63 22.67 14.67 -4.20
CA ASP A 63 24.02 14.19 -3.89
C ASP A 63 25.00 14.23 -5.08
N LYS A 64 24.53 14.63 -6.26
CA LYS A 64 25.33 14.70 -7.49
C LYS A 64 25.62 16.13 -7.97
N SER A 65 25.34 17.13 -7.14
CA SER A 65 25.59 18.56 -7.44
C SER A 65 26.66 19.17 -6.56
#